data_AF-A0A833QLZ9-F1
#
_entry.id   AF-A0A833QLZ9-F1
#
_cell.length_a   1.000
_cell.length_b   1.000
_cell.length_c   1.000
_cell.angle_alpha   90.00
_cell.angle_beta   90.00
_cell.angle_gamma   90.00
#
_symmetry.space_group_name_H-M   'P 1'
#
loop_
_entity.id
_entity.type
_entity.pdbx_description
1 polymer ?
#
loop_
_entity_poly.entity_id
_entity_poly.type
_entity_poly.pdbx_seq_one_letter_code
_entity_poly.pdbx_strand_id
1 'polypeptide(L)'
;MATAVSCASPLVGSMNGLPSSEVAVVTIDVNTAKDLVHSKHLYLDVRTLEEFDEGHLENSIVVPYLFITPQGREKNPQFLEQVLSACKKEDNIIVGCRSGVRSLQASADLLNAGFKSIKNMEGGYIAWVANGFAVKQPQKIV
;
A
#
# COMPACT_ATOMS: atom_id res chain seq x y z
N MET A 1 -67.68 -13.86 -18.96
CA MET A 1 -66.90 -13.56 -17.74
C MET A 1 -65.86 -12.51 -18.11
N ALA A 2 -66.08 -11.27 -17.68
CA ALA A 2 -65.17 -10.15 -17.89
C ALA A 2 -64.43 -9.89 -16.57
N THR A 3 -63.10 -9.72 -16.61
CA THR A 3 -62.39 -8.45 -16.33
C THR A 3 -60.88 -8.70 -16.28
N ALA A 4 -60.15 -7.95 -17.10
CA ALA A 4 -58.74 -7.66 -16.86
C ALA A 4 -58.64 -6.56 -15.80
N VAL A 5 -57.73 -6.69 -14.83
CA VAL A 5 -57.30 -5.57 -13.98
C VAL A 5 -55.78 -5.66 -13.78
N SER A 6 -55.13 -4.62 -14.29
CA SER A 6 -53.77 -4.14 -14.05
C SER A 6 -53.47 -3.91 -12.56
N CYS A 7 -52.22 -4.13 -12.15
CA CYS A 7 -51.47 -3.49 -11.04
C CYS A 7 -50.22 -4.36 -10.77
N ALA A 8 -49.01 -3.89 -10.49
CA ALA A 8 -48.37 -2.58 -10.46
C ALA A 8 -46.85 -2.82 -10.47
N SER A 9 -46.08 -1.84 -10.98
CA SER A 9 -44.61 -1.81 -11.10
C SER A 9 -43.85 -1.85 -9.75
N PRO A 10 -42.53 -2.09 -9.74
CA PRO A 10 -41.77 -2.44 -8.54
C PRO A 10 -41.45 -1.22 -7.67
N LEU A 11 -41.48 -1.39 -6.35
CA LEU A 11 -40.99 -0.39 -5.39
C LEU A 11 -39.49 -0.56 -5.14
N VAL A 12 -38.78 0.47 -5.60
CA VAL A 12 -37.47 0.99 -5.18
C VAL A 12 -36.91 0.45 -3.86
N GLY A 13 -35.69 -0.07 -3.95
CA GLY A 13 -34.72 -0.16 -2.87
C GLY A 13 -33.36 0.33 -3.38
N SER A 14 -33.24 1.65 -3.52
CA SER A 14 -31.98 2.32 -3.81
C SER A 14 -30.98 2.06 -2.67
N MET A 15 -29.94 1.29 -2.93
CA MET A 15 -28.69 1.44 -2.21
C MET A 15 -27.66 1.91 -3.22
N ASN A 16 -27.64 3.23 -3.39
CA ASN A 16 -26.49 3.95 -3.90
C ASN A 16 -25.29 3.59 -3.00
N GLY A 17 -24.57 2.53 -3.37
CA GLY A 17 -23.19 2.33 -2.94
C GLY A 17 -22.43 3.57 -3.37
N LEU A 18 -21.79 4.22 -2.39
CA LEU A 18 -21.05 5.46 -2.56
C LEU A 18 -20.17 5.42 -3.82
N PRO A 19 -19.97 6.55 -4.53
CA PRO A 19 -18.90 6.62 -5.49
C PRO A 19 -17.59 6.56 -4.70
N SER A 20 -17.03 5.35 -4.56
CA SER A 20 -15.62 5.19 -4.24
C SER A 20 -14.88 5.89 -5.36
N SER A 21 -14.47 7.14 -5.14
CA SER A 21 -13.49 7.79 -6.00
C SER A 21 -12.32 6.82 -6.09
N GLU A 22 -12.10 6.22 -7.26
CA GLU A 22 -10.93 5.41 -7.51
C GLU A 22 -9.72 6.34 -7.39
N VAL A 23 -9.12 6.39 -6.20
CA VAL A 23 -7.93 7.18 -5.99
C VAL A 23 -6.80 6.47 -6.72
N ALA A 24 -6.48 6.96 -7.92
CA ALA A 24 -5.43 6.41 -8.75
C ALA A 24 -4.08 6.56 -8.04
N VAL A 25 -3.49 5.42 -7.64
CA VAL A 25 -2.15 5.41 -7.06
C VAL A 25 -1.13 5.66 -8.16
N VAL A 26 -0.33 6.71 -8.00
CA VAL A 26 0.81 6.97 -8.89
C VAL A 26 1.89 5.91 -8.64
N THR A 27 2.24 5.16 -9.68
CA THR A 27 3.34 4.20 -9.65
C THR A 27 4.57 4.79 -10.35
N ILE A 28 5.74 4.68 -9.72
CA ILE A 28 7.02 5.19 -10.22
C ILE A 28 8.01 4.03 -10.40
N ASP A 29 8.93 4.18 -11.34
CA ASP A 29 10.01 3.21 -11.51
C ASP A 29 11.06 3.32 -10.39
N VAL A 30 11.92 2.31 -10.30
CA VAL A 30 12.90 2.18 -9.22
C VAL A 30 14.00 3.26 -9.26
N ASN A 31 14.38 3.78 -10.42
CA ASN A 31 15.37 4.86 -10.52
C ASN A 31 14.79 6.16 -9.99
N THR A 32 13.56 6.49 -10.42
CA THR A 32 12.82 7.64 -9.88
C THR A 32 12.65 7.50 -8.37
N ALA A 33 12.30 6.31 -7.87
CA ALA A 33 12.18 6.07 -6.43
C ALA A 33 13.50 6.32 -5.69
N LYS A 34 14.64 5.88 -6.24
CA LYS A 34 15.97 6.14 -5.67
C LYS A 34 16.26 7.63 -5.55
N ASP A 35 15.99 8.42 -6.59
CA ASP A 35 16.23 9.86 -6.56
C ASP A 35 15.33 10.57 -5.54
N LEU A 36 14.08 10.11 -5.41
CA LEU A 36 13.14 10.64 -4.43
C LEU A 36 13.54 10.30 -2.98
N VAL A 37 14.02 9.08 -2.73
CA VAL A 37 14.56 8.69 -1.40
C VAL A 37 15.76 9.57 -1.02
N HIS A 38 16.67 9.86 -1.95
CA HIS A 38 17.78 10.78 -1.69
C HIS A 38 17.33 12.23 -1.43
N SER A 39 16.22 12.65 -2.04
CA SER A 39 15.64 13.99 -1.84
C SER A 39 14.71 14.10 -0.62
N LYS A 40 14.90 13.23 0.38
CA LYS A 40 14.19 13.20 1.68
C LYS A 40 12.73 12.74 1.62
N HIS A 41 12.33 11.98 0.60
CA HIS A 41 11.05 11.27 0.66
C HIS A 41 11.16 10.13 1.68
N LEU A 42 10.10 9.90 2.45
CA LEU A 42 10.02 8.76 3.35
C LEU A 42 9.79 7.50 2.52
N TYR A 43 10.49 6.43 2.88
CA TYR A 43 10.24 5.11 2.30
C TYR A 43 9.52 4.23 3.33
N LEU A 44 8.28 3.85 3.01
CA LEU A 44 7.48 2.93 3.79
C LEU A 44 7.60 1.53 3.21
N ASP A 45 8.27 0.64 3.92
CA ASP A 45 8.34 -0.78 3.62
C ASP A 45 7.15 -1.51 4.25
N VAL A 46 6.33 -2.11 3.39
CA VAL A 46 5.12 -2.83 3.83
C VAL A 46 5.27 -4.36 3.81
N ARG A 47 6.50 -4.84 3.66
CA ARG A 47 6.85 -6.26 3.78
C ARG A 47 6.71 -6.75 5.23
N THR A 48 6.84 -8.06 5.43
CA THR A 48 6.90 -8.60 6.79
C THR A 48 8.21 -8.20 7.46
N LEU A 49 8.26 -8.29 8.80
CA LEU A 49 9.47 -7.94 9.55
C LEU A 49 10.65 -8.83 9.17
N GLU A 50 10.39 -10.11 8.91
CA GLU A 50 11.43 -11.06 8.50
C GLU A 50 12.06 -10.67 7.15
N GLU A 51 11.23 -10.27 6.18
CA GLU A 51 11.73 -9.78 4.89
C GLU A 51 12.55 -8.47 5.03
N PHE A 52 12.17 -7.61 5.98
CA PHE A 52 12.87 -6.36 6.26
C PHE A 52 14.21 -6.62 6.94
N ASP A 53 14.23 -7.54 7.90
CA ASP A 53 15.41 -7.94 8.63
C ASP A 53 16.44 -8.65 7.74
N GLU A 54 16.03 -9.33 6.66
CA GLU A 54 16.98 -9.89 5.68
C GLU A 54 17.69 -8.82 4.84
N GLY A 55 17.10 -7.64 4.73
CA GLY A 55 17.65 -6.51 3.99
C GLY A 55 16.59 -5.49 3.63
N HIS A 56 16.92 -4.21 3.84
CA HIS A 56 16.00 -3.10 3.62
C HIS A 56 16.72 -1.85 3.11
N LEU A 57 15.95 -0.88 2.64
CA LEU A 57 16.49 0.41 2.22
C LEU A 57 16.94 1.21 3.44
N GLU A 58 18.00 2.01 3.31
CA GLU A 58 18.44 2.86 4.41
C GLU A 58 17.36 3.90 4.79
N ASN A 59 17.22 4.17 6.09
CA ASN A 59 16.22 5.12 6.64
C ASN A 59 14.76 4.78 6.27
N SER A 60 14.45 3.53 5.96
CA SER A 60 13.08 3.07 5.72
C SER A 60 12.31 2.85 7.02
N ILE A 61 11.01 3.11 6.95
CA ILE A 61 10.03 2.83 8.01
C ILE A 61 9.35 1.52 7.65
N VAL A 62 9.36 0.53 8.54
CA VAL A 62 8.67 -0.74 8.32
C VAL A 62 7.32 -0.76 9.02
N VAL A 63 6.25 -1.00 8.26
CA VAL A 63 4.91 -1.28 8.79
C VAL A 63 4.30 -2.40 7.96
N PRO A 64 4.31 -3.65 8.45
CA PRO A 64 3.78 -4.78 7.68
C PRO A 64 2.32 -4.57 7.30
N TYR A 65 2.02 -4.66 6.01
CA TYR A 65 0.64 -4.56 5.53
C TYR A 65 -0.12 -5.87 5.68
N LEU A 66 0.59 -7.00 5.57
CA LEU A 66 0.03 -8.34 5.76
C LEU A 66 0.86 -9.10 6.79
N PHE A 67 0.18 -9.87 7.63
CA PHE A 67 0.79 -10.88 8.50
C PHE A 67 0.62 -12.28 7.89
N ILE A 68 1.60 -13.14 8.13
CA ILE A 68 1.52 -14.56 7.78
C ILE A 68 1.03 -15.30 9.01
N THR A 69 -0.15 -15.89 8.91
CA THR A 69 -0.80 -16.68 9.96
C THR A 69 -0.94 -18.14 9.49
N PRO A 70 -1.22 -19.11 10.38
CA PRO A 70 -1.55 -20.47 9.97
C PRO A 70 -2.73 -20.57 8.99
N GLN A 71 -3.61 -19.57 8.99
CA GLN A 71 -4.79 -19.47 8.12
C GLN A 71 -4.48 -18.82 6.77
N GLY A 72 -3.28 -18.25 6.59
CA GLY A 72 -2.82 -17.67 5.33
C GLY A 72 -2.25 -16.26 5.50
N ARG A 73 -2.60 -15.36 4.58
CA ARG A 73 -2.19 -13.95 4.64
C ARG A 73 -3.35 -13.11 5.12
N GLU A 74 -3.17 -12.45 6.24
CA GLU A 74 -4.18 -11.59 6.85
C GLU A 74 -3.73 -10.13 6.82
N LYS A 75 -4.65 -9.22 6.52
CA LYS A 75 -4.35 -7.79 6.53
C LYS A 75 -4.12 -7.31 7.95
N ASN A 76 -3.08 -6.52 8.16
CA ASN A 76 -2.82 -5.89 9.44
C ASN A 76 -3.94 -4.87 9.76
N PRO A 77 -4.78 -5.12 10.77
CA PRO A 77 -5.89 -4.22 11.10
C PRO A 77 -5.42 -2.89 11.66
N GLN A 78 -4.19 -2.83 12.20
CA GLN A 78 -3.59 -1.64 12.79
C GLN A 78 -2.67 -0.89 11.83
N PHE A 79 -2.63 -1.29 10.54
CA PHE A 79 -1.72 -0.72 9.55
C PHE A 79 -1.80 0.82 9.50
N LEU A 80 -3.00 1.38 9.38
CA LEU A 80 -3.18 2.83 9.27
C LEU A 80 -2.75 3.56 10.56
N GLU A 81 -3.09 3.02 11.73
CA GLU A 81 -2.72 3.60 13.03
C GLU A 81 -1.19 3.61 13.22
N GLN A 82 -0.52 2.52 12.86
CA GLN A 82 0.93 2.40 12.90
C GLN A 82 1.60 3.39 11.94
N VAL A 83 1.09 3.52 10.71
CA VAL A 83 1.63 4.51 9.75
C VAL A 83 1.41 5.94 10.26
N LEU A 84 0.24 6.27 10.82
CA LEU A 84 -0.02 7.61 11.37
C LEU A 84 0.82 7.94 12.60
N SER A 85 1.32 6.93 13.31
CA SER A 85 2.24 7.11 14.43
C SER A 85 3.67 7.42 13.97
N ALA A 86 4.05 7.01 12.76
CA ALA A 86 5.40 7.19 12.21
C ALA A 86 5.48 8.30 11.15
N CYS A 87 4.39 8.58 10.44
CA CYS A 87 4.31 9.47 9.29
C CYS A 87 3.14 10.45 9.42
N LYS A 88 3.29 11.66 8.85
CA LYS A 88 2.23 12.67 8.74
C LYS A 88 1.53 12.55 7.38
N LYS A 89 0.28 13.00 7.31
CA LYS A 89 -0.53 12.94 6.07
C LYS A 89 0.02 13.83 4.95
N GLU A 90 0.80 14.85 5.32
CA GLU A 90 1.46 15.79 4.42
C GLU A 90 2.81 15.30 3.91
N ASP A 91 3.36 14.23 4.49
CA ASP A 91 4.67 13.71 4.09
C ASP A 91 4.61 13.12 2.69
N ASN A 92 5.74 13.21 1.97
CA ASN A 92 5.89 12.54 0.70
C ASN A 92 6.42 11.12 0.93
N ILE A 93 5.56 10.12 0.69
CA ILE A 93 5.83 8.73 1.03
C ILE A 93 5.92 7.90 -0.25
N ILE A 94 6.99 7.14 -0.36
CA ILE A 94 7.17 6.08 -1.33
C ILE A 94 6.87 4.76 -0.62
N VAL A 95 5.94 3.99 -1.14
CA VAL A 95 5.54 2.71 -0.55
C VAL A 95 6.13 1.59 -1.39
N GLY A 96 6.85 0.69 -0.73
CA GLY A 96 7.49 -0.45 -1.35
C GLY A 96 7.10 -1.76 -0.67
N CYS A 97 7.01 -2.82 -1.47
CA CYS A 97 6.94 -4.19 -0.96
C CYS A 97 7.96 -5.06 -1.70
N ARG A 98 7.81 -6.39 -1.66
CA ARG A 98 8.72 -7.30 -2.38
C ARG A 98 8.74 -7.06 -3.91
N SER A 99 7.58 -6.94 -4.55
CA SER A 99 7.44 -6.89 -6.01
C SER A 99 6.57 -5.74 -6.56
N GLY A 100 6.05 -4.87 -5.69
CA GLY A 100 5.17 -3.74 -6.06
C GLY A 100 3.66 -3.99 -5.91
N VAL A 101 3.20 -5.24 -5.79
CA VAL A 101 1.75 -5.57 -5.76
C VAL A 101 1.09 -5.23 -4.41
N ARG A 102 1.69 -5.66 -3.29
CA ARG A 102 1.16 -5.38 -1.94
C ARG A 102 1.19 -3.88 -1.63
N SER A 103 2.24 -3.20 -2.08
CA SER A 103 2.42 -1.76 -1.87
C SER A 103 1.41 -0.93 -2.65
N LEU A 104 0.92 -1.40 -3.80
CA LEU A 104 -0.16 -0.73 -4.51
C LEU A 104 -1.45 -0.69 -3.67
N GLN A 105 -1.81 -1.81 -3.03
CA GLN A 105 -2.97 -1.89 -2.15
C GLN A 105 -2.80 -1.01 -0.91
N ALA A 106 -1.64 -1.10 -0.24
CA ALA A 106 -1.32 -0.26 0.90
C ALA A 106 -1.35 1.24 0.54
N SER A 107 -0.88 1.60 -0.65
CA SER A 107 -0.90 2.98 -1.14
C SER A 107 -2.33 3.50 -1.33
N ALA A 108 -3.22 2.67 -1.90
CA ALA A 108 -4.63 3.03 -2.06
C ALA A 108 -5.30 3.28 -0.70
N ASP A 109 -5.04 2.42 0.29
CA ASP A 109 -5.56 2.60 1.65
C ASP A 109 -5.06 3.89 2.31
N LEU A 110 -3.78 4.23 2.13
CA LEU A 110 -3.21 5.47 2.67
C LEU A 110 -3.83 6.70 2.00
N LEU A 111 -3.99 6.70 0.68
CA LEU A 111 -4.67 7.77 -0.02
C LEU A 111 -6.13 7.93 0.45
N ASN A 112 -6.85 6.81 0.63
CA ASN A 112 -8.21 6.80 1.19
C ASN A 112 -8.26 7.31 2.63
N ALA A 113 -7.20 7.10 3.42
CA ALA A 113 -7.06 7.64 4.78
C ALA A 113 -6.68 9.15 4.80
N GLY A 114 -6.48 9.77 3.64
CA GLY A 114 -6.23 11.20 3.47
C GLY A 114 -4.75 11.59 3.42
N PHE A 115 -3.84 10.64 3.17
CA PHE A 115 -2.46 10.98 2.82
C PHE A 115 -2.42 11.67 1.47
N LYS A 116 -1.64 12.74 1.34
CA LYS A 116 -1.67 13.61 0.16
C LYS A 116 -0.71 13.19 -0.94
N SER A 117 0.43 12.62 -0.58
CA SER A 117 1.52 12.32 -1.51
C SER A 117 2.04 10.90 -1.29
N ILE A 118 1.36 9.94 -1.91
CA ILE A 118 1.74 8.53 -1.89
C ILE A 118 2.15 8.10 -3.29
N LYS A 119 3.30 7.44 -3.41
CA LYS A 119 3.79 6.86 -4.66
C LYS A 119 4.12 5.38 -4.43
N ASN A 120 3.60 4.50 -5.26
CA ASN A 120 3.98 3.09 -5.25
C ASN A 120 5.27 2.88 -6.05
N MET A 121 6.23 2.12 -5.51
CA MET A 121 7.43 1.75 -6.24
C MET A 121 7.22 0.48 -7.06
N GLU A 122 7.34 0.60 -8.38
CA GLU A 122 7.24 -0.52 -9.31
C GLU A 122 8.39 -1.52 -9.09
N GLY A 123 8.07 -2.82 -9.19
CA GLY A 123 9.05 -3.91 -9.03
C GLY A 123 9.55 -4.12 -7.59
N GLY A 124 9.24 -3.20 -6.66
CA GLY A 124 9.53 -3.35 -5.24
C GLY A 124 11.01 -3.57 -4.91
N TYR A 125 11.26 -4.17 -3.75
CA TYR A 125 12.60 -4.50 -3.27
C TYR A 125 13.41 -5.34 -4.27
N ILE A 126 12.77 -6.25 -5.01
CA ILE A 126 13.46 -7.05 -6.04
C ILE A 126 14.09 -6.17 -7.11
N ALA A 127 13.33 -5.19 -7.63
CA ALA A 127 13.86 -4.27 -8.63
C ALA A 127 14.98 -3.37 -8.05
N TRP A 128 14.85 -2.96 -6.78
CA TRP A 128 15.87 -2.17 -6.08
C TRP A 128 17.21 -2.90 -6.02
N VAL A 129 17.20 -4.16 -5.59
CA VAL A 129 18.40 -5.00 -5.50
C VAL A 129 18.94 -5.35 -6.89
N ALA A 130 18.07 -5.64 -7.87
CA ALA A 130 18.48 -5.96 -9.24
C ALA A 130 19.22 -4.79 -9.92
N ASN A 131 18.94 -3.55 -9.54
CA ASN A 131 19.66 -2.36 -10.01
C ASN A 131 20.94 -2.06 -9.20
N GLY A 132 21.30 -2.91 -8.24
CA GLY A 132 22.51 -2.76 -7.42
C GLY A 132 22.46 -1.57 -6.46
N PHE A 133 21.27 -1.12 -6.08
CA PHE A 133 21.12 -0.01 -5.15
C PHE A 133 21.42 -0.43 -3.71
N ALA A 134 21.87 0.53 -2.90
CA ALA A 134 22.29 0.27 -1.53
C ALA A 134 21.14 -0.28 -0.69
N VAL A 135 21.45 -1.34 0.08
CA VAL A 135 20.56 -1.94 1.07
C VAL A 135 21.34 -2.12 2.36
N LYS A 136 20.66 -1.91 3.49
CA LYS A 136 21.17 -2.25 4.81
C LYS A 136 20.81 -3.70 5.08
N GLN A 137 21.81 -4.56 5.17
CA GLN A 137 21.66 -5.93 5.65
C GLN A 137 22.09 -6.00 7.11
N PRO A 138 21.50 -6.91 7.92
CA PRO A 138 22.05 -7.22 9.22
C PRO A 138 23.44 -7.79 8.99
N GLN A 139 24.42 -7.27 9.71
CA GLN A 139 25.73 -7.90 9.79
C GLN A 139 25.52 -9.29 10.38
N LYS A 140 25.47 -10.33 9.53
CA LYS A 140 25.61 -11.70 10.00
C LYS A 140 27.01 -11.82 10.55
N ILE A 141 27.14 -11.69 11.87
CA ILE A 141 28.34 -12.10 12.59
C ILE A 141 28.37 -13.62 12.41
N VAL A 142 29.24 -14.08 11.52
CA VAL A 142 29.53 -15.51 11.29
C VAL A 142 30.36 -16.03 12.46
#